data_AF-A0A165CKI3-F1
#
_entry.id   AF-A0A165CKI3-F1
#
_cell.length_a   1.000
_cell.length_b   1.000
_cell.length_c   1.000
_cell.angle_alpha   90.00
_cell.angle_beta   90.00
_cell.angle_gamma   90.00
#
_symmetry.space_group_name_H-M   'P 1'
#
loop_
_entity.id
_entity.type
_entity.pdbx_description
1 polymer ?
#
loop_
_entity_poly.entity_id
_entity_poly.type
_entity_poly.pdbx_seq_one_letter_code
_entity_poly.pdbx_strand_id
1 'polypeptide(L)'
;MDPPPTLRNVRLRLPEDAVQIVEAVAAGFLDEFCTRLSPNAHDLLRPGDVFVYSKGGRSEIVRWTDGAKRPSASRTRQGFLCYILPANPPARPYQLCRKTYKHTFDLRDGTRETWHL
;
A
#
# COMPACT_ATOMS: atom_id res chain seq x y z
N MET A 1 -6.08 17.16 -6.11
CA MET A 1 -6.98 16.10 -5.62
C MET A 1 -6.17 14.82 -5.64
N ASP A 2 -6.13 14.07 -4.54
CA ASP A 2 -5.36 12.81 -4.51
C ASP A 2 -6.03 11.76 -5.40
N PRO A 3 -5.27 10.95 -6.16
CA PRO A 3 -5.85 9.91 -6.98
C PRO A 3 -6.51 8.82 -6.11
N PRO A 4 -7.47 8.08 -6.68
CA PRO A 4 -8.08 6.97 -5.96
C PRO A 4 -7.03 5.86 -5.66
N PRO A 5 -7.27 5.05 -4.62
CA PRO A 5 -6.47 3.86 -4.39
C PRO A 5 -6.64 2.85 -5.54
N THR A 6 -5.66 1.95 -5.72
CA THR A 6 -5.71 0.85 -6.68
C THR A 6 -6.96 -0.01 -6.48
N LEU A 7 -7.32 -0.32 -5.22
CA LEU A 7 -8.57 -1.00 -4.88
C LEU A 7 -9.20 -0.38 -3.62
N ARG A 8 -10.53 -0.57 -3.48
CA ARG A 8 -11.31 -0.15 -2.31
C ARG A 8 -12.07 -1.32 -1.71
N ASN A 9 -12.34 -1.24 -0.41
CA ASN A 9 -13.11 -2.23 0.35
C ASN A 9 -12.53 -3.66 0.28
N VAL A 10 -11.21 -3.78 0.14
CA VAL A 10 -10.50 -5.07 0.07
C VAL A 10 -9.88 -5.41 1.42
N ARG A 11 -10.06 -6.66 1.85
CA ARG A 11 -9.43 -7.17 3.07
C ARG A 11 -8.39 -8.24 2.73
N LEU A 12 -7.12 -7.87 2.90
CA LEU A 12 -5.99 -8.82 2.78
C LEU A 12 -5.89 -9.67 4.05
N ARG A 13 -6.03 -10.98 3.90
CA ARG A 13 -5.93 -11.95 4.98
C ARG A 13 -4.57 -12.61 4.99
N LEU A 14 -4.08 -12.99 3.81
CA LEU A 14 -2.84 -13.72 3.64
C LEU A 14 -1.94 -13.07 2.57
N PRO A 15 -0.62 -13.32 2.58
CA PRO A 15 0.30 -12.80 1.57
C PRO A 15 -0.08 -13.13 0.13
N GLU A 16 -0.73 -14.27 -0.11
CA GLU A 16 -1.18 -14.69 -1.44
C GLU A 16 -2.19 -13.70 -2.04
N ASP A 17 -3.06 -13.10 -1.21
CA ASP A 17 -3.98 -12.04 -1.64
C ASP A 17 -3.20 -10.84 -2.21
N ALA A 18 -2.10 -10.47 -1.53
CA ALA A 18 -1.25 -9.36 -1.96
C ALA A 18 -0.47 -9.72 -3.23
N VAL A 19 0.01 -10.95 -3.37
CA VAL A 19 0.69 -11.41 -4.61
C VAL A 19 -0.25 -11.30 -5.81
N GLN A 20 -1.48 -11.81 -5.70
CA GLN A 20 -2.46 -11.74 -6.79
C GLN A 20 -2.79 -10.31 -7.23
N ILE A 21 -2.96 -9.39 -6.26
CA ILE A 21 -3.23 -7.99 -6.57
C ILE A 21 -2.02 -7.34 -7.23
N VAL A 22 -0.81 -7.59 -6.72
CA VAL A 22 0.42 -7.03 -7.29
C VAL A 22 0.67 -7.55 -8.71
N GLU A 23 0.45 -8.83 -8.95
CA GLU A 23 0.52 -9.42 -10.30
C GLU A 23 -0.52 -8.81 -11.25
N ALA A 24 -1.75 -8.60 -10.78
CA ALA A 24 -2.80 -7.97 -11.58
C ALA A 24 -2.43 -6.53 -11.97
N VAL A 25 -1.79 -5.76 -11.08
CA VAL A 25 -1.30 -4.42 -11.38
C VAL A 25 -0.13 -4.46 -12.36
N ALA A 26 0.86 -5.32 -12.13
CA ALA A 26 2.03 -5.47 -13.01
C ALA A 26 1.64 -5.92 -14.43
N ALA A 27 0.59 -6.73 -14.56
CA ALA A 27 0.03 -7.16 -15.84
C ALA A 27 -0.91 -6.14 -16.49
N GLY A 28 -1.22 -5.01 -15.83
CA GLY A 28 -2.07 -3.94 -16.35
C GLY A 28 -3.57 -4.18 -16.23
N PHE A 29 -4.01 -5.16 -15.43
CA PHE A 29 -5.44 -5.38 -15.13
C PHE A 29 -5.99 -4.40 -14.08
N LEU A 30 -5.11 -3.86 -13.24
CA LEU A 30 -5.41 -2.86 -12.22
C LEU A 30 -4.45 -1.67 -12.36
N ASP A 31 -4.92 -0.48 -11.98
CA ASP A 31 -4.12 0.74 -12.09
C ASP A 31 -3.00 0.80 -11.04
N GLU A 32 -1.78 1.03 -11.51
CA GLU A 32 -0.64 1.36 -10.65
C GLU A 32 -0.83 2.73 -10.01
N PHE A 33 -0.51 2.83 -8.71
CA PHE A 33 -0.52 4.09 -7.99
C PHE A 33 0.81 4.83 -8.14
N CYS A 34 0.85 5.83 -9.04
CA CYS A 34 2.11 6.46 -9.44
C CYS A 34 2.49 7.72 -8.66
N THR A 35 1.55 8.37 -7.97
CA THR A 35 1.75 9.72 -7.41
C THR A 35 1.84 9.71 -5.89
N ARG A 36 2.63 10.60 -5.31
CA ARG A 36 2.61 10.80 -3.85
C ARG A 36 1.29 11.40 -3.40
N LEU A 37 0.78 10.89 -2.28
CA LEU A 37 -0.35 11.47 -1.58
C LEU A 37 -0.01 12.86 -1.03
N SER A 38 -1.01 13.75 -1.02
CA SER A 38 -0.91 15.05 -0.38
C SER A 38 -0.68 14.92 1.14
N PRO A 39 -0.12 15.94 1.81
CA PRO A 39 0.14 15.89 3.25
C PRO A 39 -1.10 15.60 4.12
N ASN A 40 -2.30 15.92 3.62
CA ASN A 40 -3.57 15.75 4.33
C ASN A 40 -4.33 14.48 3.91
N ALA A 41 -3.76 13.68 3.00
CA ALA A 41 -4.41 12.46 2.49
C ALA A 41 -4.68 11.42 3.58
N HIS A 42 -3.96 11.48 4.70
CA HIS A 42 -4.18 10.59 5.85
C HIS A 42 -5.65 10.55 6.27
N ASP A 43 -6.28 11.72 6.30
CA ASP A 43 -7.66 11.85 6.76
C ASP A 43 -8.66 11.22 5.79
N LEU A 44 -8.25 11.07 4.53
CA LEU A 44 -9.05 10.48 3.45
C LEU A 44 -8.91 8.95 3.38
N LEU A 45 -7.87 8.36 4.00
CA LEU A 45 -7.66 6.92 4.00
C LEU A 45 -8.80 6.18 4.70
N ARG A 46 -9.27 5.10 4.10
CA ARG A 46 -10.35 4.25 4.62
C ARG A 46 -9.86 2.82 4.84
N PRO A 47 -10.45 2.08 5.79
CA PRO A 47 -10.24 0.64 5.87
C PRO A 47 -10.54 -0.03 4.53
N GLY A 48 -9.57 -0.81 4.04
CA GLY A 48 -9.69 -1.56 2.79
C GLY A 48 -9.29 -0.80 1.52
N ASP A 49 -8.77 0.43 1.65
CA ASP A 49 -8.01 1.04 0.57
C ASP A 49 -6.67 0.29 0.40
N VAL A 50 -6.33 -0.04 -0.85
CA VAL A 50 -5.09 -0.73 -1.22
C VAL A 50 -4.39 0.09 -2.30
N PHE A 51 -3.09 0.31 -2.12
CA PHE A 51 -2.24 1.06 -3.04
C PHE A 51 -1.12 0.15 -3.49
N VAL A 52 -0.90 0.07 -4.80
CA VAL A 52 0.19 -0.75 -5.35
C VAL A 52 1.05 0.09 -6.26
N TYR A 53 2.36 0.03 -6.06
CA TYR A 53 3.32 0.84 -6.82
C TYR A 53 4.62 0.10 -7.09
N SER A 54 5.22 0.34 -8.25
CA SER A 54 6.54 -0.19 -8.62
C SER A 54 7.65 0.64 -7.97
N LYS A 55 8.68 -0.03 -7.44
CA LYS A 55 9.89 0.64 -6.96
C LYS A 55 10.82 0.90 -8.14
N GLY A 56 11.01 2.18 -8.46
CA GLY A 56 11.92 2.59 -9.55
C GLY A 56 11.34 2.38 -10.96
N GLY A 57 10.04 2.08 -11.06
CA GLY A 57 9.29 2.09 -12.32
C GLY A 57 8.61 3.44 -12.55
N ARG A 58 7.31 3.42 -12.84
CA ARG A 58 6.53 4.64 -13.14
C ARG A 58 6.22 5.48 -11.91
N SER A 59 6.24 4.88 -10.73
CA SER A 59 5.94 5.60 -9.49
C SER A 59 7.13 6.43 -9.00
N GLU A 60 6.86 7.64 -8.51
CA GLU A 60 7.84 8.48 -7.80
C GLU A 60 8.01 8.07 -6.32
N ILE A 61 7.48 6.90 -5.96
CA ILE A 61 7.31 6.43 -4.58
C ILE A 61 8.40 5.42 -4.26
N VAL A 62 9.44 5.87 -3.54
CA VAL A 62 10.48 4.97 -3.00
C VAL A 62 10.05 4.37 -1.66
N ARG A 63 9.28 5.14 -0.88
CA ARG A 63 8.73 4.75 0.41
C ARG A 63 7.36 5.37 0.55
N TRP A 64 6.39 4.56 0.95
CA TRP A 64 5.04 5.02 1.21
C TRP A 64 5.02 6.09 2.31
N THR A 65 4.36 7.21 2.02
CA THR A 65 4.07 8.29 2.96
C THR A 65 2.64 8.73 2.78
N ASP A 66 1.83 8.61 3.82
CA ASP A 66 0.41 8.94 3.83
C ASP A 66 0.07 10.08 4.79
N GLY A 67 1.05 10.90 5.19
CA GLY A 67 0.84 12.01 6.12
C GLY A 67 0.63 11.60 7.58
N ALA A 68 0.66 10.30 7.92
CA ALA A 68 0.54 9.84 9.30
C ALA A 68 1.69 10.38 10.16
N LYS A 69 1.40 11.26 11.12
CA LYS A 69 2.43 11.97 11.91
C LYS A 69 3.34 11.03 12.71
N ARG A 70 2.80 9.93 13.26
CA ARG A 70 3.52 8.99 14.15
C ARG A 70 2.92 7.57 14.13
N PRO A 71 3.15 6.76 13.08
CA PRO A 71 2.80 5.34 13.13
C PRO A 71 3.60 4.62 14.23
N SER A 72 3.04 3.53 14.77
CA SER A 72 3.76 2.67 15.71
C SER A 72 5.05 2.09 15.10
N ALA A 73 5.93 1.53 15.94
CA ALA A 73 6.96 0.63 15.46
C ALA A 73 6.33 -0.54 14.68
N SER A 74 7.05 -1.06 13.69
CA SER A 74 6.55 -2.15 12.87
C SER A 74 6.44 -3.45 13.65
N ARG A 75 5.47 -4.28 13.26
CA ARG A 75 5.28 -5.65 13.77
C ARG A 75 4.95 -6.59 12.63
N THR A 76 5.59 -7.76 12.61
CA THR A 76 5.23 -8.81 11.65
C THR A 76 3.97 -9.52 12.11
N ARG A 77 2.96 -9.63 11.26
CA ARG A 77 1.74 -10.38 11.54
C ARG A 77 1.20 -11.00 10.26
N GLN A 78 1.00 -12.32 10.25
CA GLN A 78 0.45 -13.07 9.11
C GLN A 78 1.23 -12.81 7.80
N GLY A 79 2.56 -12.70 7.88
CA GLY A 79 3.42 -12.43 6.72
C GLY A 79 3.44 -10.96 6.24
N PHE A 80 2.70 -10.05 6.89
CA PHE A 80 2.73 -8.62 6.61
C PHE A 80 3.58 -7.87 7.63
N LEU A 81 4.14 -6.74 7.19
CA LEU A 81 4.65 -5.73 8.11
C LEU A 81 3.50 -4.77 8.44
N CYS A 82 3.16 -4.66 9.71
CA CYS A 82 2.00 -3.91 10.19
C CYS A 82 2.42 -2.69 11.00
N TYR A 83 1.69 -1.59 10.81
CA TYR A 83 1.82 -0.34 11.55
C TYR A 83 0.46 0.07 12.08
N ILE A 84 0.39 0.36 13.37
CA ILE A 84 -0.79 0.97 13.97
C ILE A 84 -0.72 2.47 13.71
N LEU A 85 -1.75 3.02 13.07
CA LEU A 85 -1.84 4.43 12.78
C LEU A 85 -2.51 5.16 13.96
N PRO A 86 -2.05 6.39 14.28
CA PRO A 86 -2.70 7.19 15.30
C PRO A 86 -4.14 7.50 14.87
N ALA A 87 -5.06 7.57 15.84
CA ALA A 87 -6.40 8.08 15.57
C ALA A 87 -6.28 9.59 15.29
N ASN A 88 -6.58 10.03 14.06
CA ASN A 88 -6.80 11.46 13.80
C ASN A 88 -8.23 11.83 14.26
N PRO A 89 -8.41 12.93 15.01
CA PRO A 89 -9.73 13.41 15.41
C PRO A 89 -10.58 13.83 14.18
N PRO A 90 -11.92 13.67 14.23
CA PRO A 90 -12.70 13.07 15.31
C PRO A 90 -12.44 11.55 15.39
N ALA A 91 -12.32 11.06 16.62
CA ALA A 91 -11.89 9.69 16.92
C ALA A 91 -12.72 8.67 16.14
N ARG A 92 -12.08 8.02 15.15
CA ARG A 92 -12.68 6.85 14.49
C ARG A 92 -13.00 5.82 15.58
N PRO A 93 -14.14 5.09 15.51
CA PRO A 93 -14.48 4.07 16.51
C PRO A 93 -13.55 2.85 16.45
N TYR A 94 -12.58 2.86 15.53
CA TYR A 94 -11.60 1.81 15.32
C TYR A 94 -10.22 2.42 15.10
N GLN A 95 -9.21 1.64 15.43
CA GLN A 95 -7.82 1.96 15.14
C GLN A 95 -7.46 1.45 13.75
N LEU A 96 -6.87 2.32 12.92
CA LEU A 96 -6.38 1.90 11.61
C LEU A 96 -5.07 1.12 11.76
N CYS A 97 -4.95 0.06 10.96
CA CYS A 97 -3.73 -0.71 10.79
C CYS A 97 -3.33 -0.67 9.32
N ARG A 98 -2.13 -0.15 9.04
CA ARG A 98 -1.52 -0.27 7.72
C ARG A 98 -0.77 -1.58 7.63
N LYS A 99 -1.11 -2.41 6.65
CA LYS A 99 -0.33 -3.59 6.26
C LYS A 99 0.51 -3.21 5.06
N THR A 100 1.74 -3.69 5.01
CA THR A 100 2.60 -3.56 3.83
C THR A 100 3.15 -4.91 3.42
N TYR A 101 3.30 -5.11 2.12
CA TYR A 101 3.90 -6.29 1.51
C TYR A 101 4.86 -5.86 0.39
N LYS A 102 5.92 -6.63 0.20
CA LYS A 102 6.89 -6.41 -0.88
C LYS A 102 6.93 -7.69 -1.70
N HIS A 103 6.75 -7.56 -3.00
CA HIS A 103 6.89 -8.65 -3.94
C HIS A 103 7.96 -8.29 -4.98
N THR A 104 8.74 -9.29 -5.42
CA THR A 104 9.79 -9.09 -6.41
C THR A 104 9.63 -10.14 -7.50
N PHE A 105 9.47 -9.67 -8.74
CA PHE A 105 9.42 -10.50 -9.93
C PHE A 105 10.83 -10.66 -10.50
N ASP A 106 11.14 -11.87 -10.97
CA ASP A 106 12.24 -12.10 -11.91
C ASP A 106 11.65 -12.03 -13.33
N LEU A 107 12.07 -11.04 -14.11
CA LEU A 107 11.62 -10.84 -15.48
C LEU A 107 12.41 -11.74 -16.43
N ARG A 108 11.86 -11.96 -17.64
CA ARG A 108 12.44 -12.88 -18.64
C ARG A 108 13.82 -12.44 -19.13
N ASP A 109 14.11 -11.15 -19.09
CA ASP A 109 15.41 -10.57 -19.43
C ASP A 109 16.44 -10.67 -18.29
N GLY A 110 16.09 -11.34 -17.19
CA GLY A 110 16.92 -11.51 -16.00
C GLY A 110 16.92 -10.30 -15.06
N THR A 111 16.17 -9.24 -15.37
CA THR A 111 16.01 -8.10 -14.48
C THR A 111 15.03 -8.40 -13.35
N ARG A 112 15.12 -7.64 -12.25
CA ARG A 112 14.23 -7.78 -11.09
C ARG A 112 13.40 -6.52 -10.92
N GLU A 113 12.10 -6.71 -10.84
CA GLU A 113 11.17 -5.62 -10.55
C GLU A 113 10.58 -5.81 -9.16
N THR A 114 10.61 -4.76 -8.33
CA THR A 114 10.05 -4.80 -6.98
C THR A 114 8.79 -3.96 -6.94
N TRP A 115 7.74 -4.54 -6.38
CA TRP A 115 6.46 -3.89 -6.18
C TRP A 115 6.11 -3.86 -4.70
N HIS A 116 5.40 -2.80 -4.33
CA HIS A 116 4.96 -2.55 -2.97
C HIS A 116 3.44 -2.50 -2.92
N LEU A 117 2.90 -3.09 -1.86
CA LEU A 117 1.53 -2.95 -1.41
C LEU A 117 1.54 -2.41 0.03
#